data_AF-A0AAU2ZSN9-F1
#
_entry.id   AF-A0AAU2ZSN9-F1
#
_cell.length_a   1.000
_cell.length_b   1.000
_cell.length_c   1.000
_cell.angle_alpha   90.00
_cell.angle_beta   90.00
_cell.angle_gamma   90.00
#
_symmetry.space_group_name_H-M   'P 1'
#
loop_
_entity.id
_entity.type
_entity.pdbx_description
1 polymer ?
#
loop_
_entity_poly.entity_id
_entity_poly.type
_entity_poly.pdbx_seq_one_letter_code
_entity_poly.pdbx_strand_id
1 'polypeptide(L)'
;MRAIVCGTCVTGTGMLRVLPDRTFECPSGHQLTLQDVDLDGGHVWAVDASGALGYVVHPALSLEVIAEAIDDLAASGGCPDPAYAARAALDKALGAASISWQPAAPESSPDG
;
A
#
# COMPACT_ATOMS: atom_id res chain seq x y z
N MET A 1 19.17 1.30 3.27
CA MET A 1 17.76 0.94 3.21
C MET A 1 17.51 0.08 4.43
N ARG A 2 16.59 0.46 5.32
CA ARG A 2 16.23 -0.35 6.48
C ARG A 2 14.89 -1.01 6.17
N ALA A 3 14.95 -2.29 5.89
CA ALA A 3 13.78 -3.12 5.72
C ALA A 3 12.97 -3.17 7.02
N ILE A 4 11.64 -3.23 6.90
CA ILE A 4 10.78 -3.47 8.05
C ILE A 4 11.01 -4.91 8.51
N VAL A 5 11.59 -5.09 9.69
CA VAL A 5 11.97 -6.39 10.22
C VAL A 5 11.27 -6.65 11.55
N CYS A 6 10.74 -7.86 11.70
CA CYS A 6 10.28 -8.33 13.00
C CYS A 6 11.50 -8.48 13.94
N GLY A 7 11.53 -7.71 15.03
CA GLY A 7 12.62 -7.73 16.01
C GLY A 7 12.87 -9.10 16.66
N THR A 8 11.86 -9.98 16.66
CA THR A 8 11.96 -11.36 17.16
C THR A 8 12.47 -12.33 16.11
N CYS A 9 12.06 -12.17 14.84
CA CYS A 9 12.46 -13.11 13.80
C CYS A 9 13.90 -12.82 13.34
N VAL A 10 14.35 -11.56 13.34
CA VAL A 10 15.67 -11.04 12.88
C VAL A 10 16.03 -11.38 11.42
N THR A 11 15.47 -12.45 10.87
CA THR A 11 15.66 -13.03 9.53
C THR A 11 14.34 -13.23 8.79
N GLY A 12 13.22 -12.76 9.34
CA GLY A 12 11.89 -12.90 8.76
C GLY A 12 11.69 -11.99 7.56
N THR A 13 12.30 -12.35 6.44
CA THR A 13 12.26 -11.66 5.14
C THR A 13 10.94 -11.91 4.41
N GLY A 14 9.80 -11.60 5.04
CA GLY A 14 8.51 -11.77 4.38
C GLY A 14 7.53 -10.66 4.68
N MET A 15 6.46 -10.65 3.88
CA MET A 15 5.53 -9.56 3.81
C MET A 15 4.76 -9.40 5.12
N LEU A 16 4.89 -8.24 5.76
CA LEU A 16 4.12 -7.92 6.95
C LEU A 16 2.67 -7.68 6.59
N ARG A 17 1.77 -8.16 7.43
CA ARG A 17 0.34 -8.01 7.25
C ARG A 17 -0.24 -7.06 8.29
N VAL A 18 -1.03 -6.08 7.87
CA VAL A 18 -1.77 -5.22 8.80
C VAL A 18 -3.00 -5.95 9.32
N LEU A 19 -3.18 -5.95 10.63
CA LEU A 19 -4.33 -6.51 11.33
C LEU A 19 -5.41 -5.43 11.59
N PRO A 20 -6.68 -5.83 11.81
CA PRO A 20 -7.78 -4.89 12.03
C PRO A 20 -7.60 -3.97 13.25
N ASP A 21 -6.80 -4.40 14.24
CA ASP A 21 -6.46 -3.65 15.44
C ASP A 21 -5.31 -2.64 15.26
N ARG A 22 -4.87 -2.43 14.00
CA ARG A 22 -3.77 -1.54 13.61
C ARG A 22 -2.39 -2.03 14.07
N THR A 23 -2.27 -3.31 14.42
CA THR A 23 -0.98 -3.97 14.59
C THR A 23 -0.51 -4.61 13.28
N PHE A 24 0.74 -5.04 13.21
CA PHE A 24 1.27 -5.80 12.10
C PHE A 24 1.55 -7.23 12.53
N GLU A 25 1.42 -8.17 11.62
CA GLU A 25 1.77 -9.57 11.82
C GLU A 25 2.90 -9.93 10.85
N CYS A 26 3.94 -10.56 11.37
CA CYS A 26 4.99 -11.11 10.53
C CYS A 26 4.60 -12.50 10.00
N PRO A 27 5.25 -13.01 8.94
CA PRO A 27 4.95 -14.35 8.39
C PRO A 27 5.09 -15.50 9.40
N SER A 28 5.83 -15.28 10.50
CA SER A 28 6.00 -16.25 11.59
C SER A 28 4.89 -16.18 12.65
N GLY A 29 3.91 -15.27 12.51
CA GLY A 29 2.79 -15.12 13.44
C GLY A 29 3.06 -14.22 14.65
N HIS A 30 4.15 -13.44 14.67
CA HIS A 30 4.40 -12.47 15.73
C HIS A 30 3.69 -11.15 15.45
N GLN A 31 3.04 -10.60 16.47
CA GLN A 31 2.49 -9.24 16.44
C GLN A 31 3.59 -8.20 16.66
N LEU A 32 3.52 -7.13 15.88
CA LEU A 32 4.38 -5.96 15.90
C LEU A 32 3.50 -4.73 16.11
N THR A 33 3.96 -3.83 16.97
CA THR A 33 3.35 -2.51 17.14
C THR A 33 3.95 -1.51 16.16
N LEU A 34 3.35 -0.33 16.05
CA LEU A 34 3.90 0.77 15.25
C LEU A 34 5.32 1.18 15.67
N GLN A 35 5.70 0.95 16.94
CA GLN A 35 7.05 1.27 17.43
C GLN A 35 8.10 0.26 16.95
N ASP A 36 7.67 -0.94 16.56
CA ASP A 36 8.53 -2.01 16.04
C ASP A 36 8.76 -1.88 14.53
N VAL A 37 8.15 -0.88 13.89
CA VAL A 37 8.17 -0.65 12.44
C VAL A 37 9.00 0.61 12.15
N ASP A 38 10.22 0.42 11.63
CA ASP A 38 11.04 1.51 11.08
C ASP A 38 10.56 1.81 9.64
N LEU A 39 9.73 2.83 9.47
CA LEU A 39 9.34 3.34 8.16
C LEU A 39 10.43 4.32 7.71
N ASP A 40 11.34 3.88 6.84
CA ASP A 40 12.37 4.75 6.26
C ASP A 40 11.73 6.04 5.71
N GLY A 41 12.19 7.18 6.25
CA GLY A 41 11.62 8.52 6.04
C GLY A 41 11.88 9.05 4.63
N GLY A 42 11.10 8.57 3.67
CA GLY A 42 11.15 8.99 2.27
C GLY A 42 10.20 8.20 1.36
N HIS A 43 9.74 7.03 1.81
CA HIS A 43 8.76 6.22 1.09
C HIS A 43 7.35 6.44 1.64
N VAL A 44 6.37 6.43 0.73
CA VAL A 44 4.95 6.34 1.10
C VAL A 44 4.59 4.86 1.18
N TRP A 45 4.09 4.42 2.32
CA TRP A 45 3.73 3.02 2.57
C TRP A 45 2.22 2.83 2.43
N ALA A 46 1.81 1.70 1.85
CA ALA A 46 0.41 1.37 1.62
C ALA A 46 0.16 -0.13 1.78
N VAL A 47 -1.08 -0.47 2.08
CA VAL A 47 -1.54 -1.84 2.32
C VAL A 47 -2.47 -2.26 1.18
N ASP A 48 -2.26 -3.44 0.62
CA ASP A 48 -3.15 -3.97 -0.41
C ASP A 48 -4.43 -4.61 0.19
N ALA A 49 -5.31 -5.11 -0.69
CA ALA A 49 -6.57 -5.75 -0.26
C ALA A 49 -6.38 -7.04 0.55
N SER A 50 -5.21 -7.67 0.51
CA SER A 50 -4.87 -8.85 1.31
C SER A 50 -4.42 -8.48 2.73
N GLY A 51 -4.13 -7.20 2.97
CA GLY A 51 -3.52 -6.69 4.18
C GLY A 51 -2.00 -6.59 4.08
N ALA A 52 -1.41 -6.85 2.92
CA ALA A 52 0.03 -6.91 2.76
C ALA A 52 0.64 -5.51 2.61
N LEU A 53 1.70 -5.24 3.35
CA LEU A 53 2.39 -3.95 3.38
C LEU A 53 3.38 -3.83 2.21
N GLY A 54 3.35 -2.69 1.53
CA GLY A 54 4.27 -2.33 0.46
C GLY A 54 4.50 -0.82 0.40
N TYR A 55 5.25 -0.37 -0.60
CA TYR A 55 5.52 1.05 -0.82
C TYR A 55 4.98 1.51 -2.17
N VAL A 56 4.67 2.80 -2.23
CA VAL A 56 4.20 3.50 -3.41
C VAL A 56 5.42 4.07 -4.14
N VAL A 57 5.72 3.55 -5.33
CA VAL A 57 6.84 3.88 -6.20
C VAL A 57 6.73 5.31 -6.75
N HIS A 58 5.51 5.74 -7.10
CA HIS A 58 5.24 7.05 -7.72
C HIS A 58 4.11 7.79 -6.99
N PRO A 59 4.33 8.24 -5.75
CA PRO A 59 3.26 8.80 -4.92
C PRO A 59 2.62 10.05 -5.52
N ALA A 60 3.41 10.91 -6.18
CA ALA A 60 2.88 12.09 -6.86
C ALA A 60 1.92 11.72 -8.01
N LEU A 61 2.30 10.76 -8.85
CA LEU A 61 1.46 10.29 -9.95
C LEU A 61 0.18 9.62 -9.43
N SER A 62 0.29 8.81 -8.37
CA SER A 62 -0.89 8.18 -7.75
C SER A 62 -1.87 9.24 -7.23
N LEU A 63 -1.36 10.31 -6.60
CA LEU A 63 -2.19 11.42 -6.13
C LEU A 63 -2.85 12.17 -7.28
N GLU A 64 -2.15 12.43 -8.38
CA GLU A 64 -2.72 13.08 -9.56
C GLU A 64 -3.89 12.28 -10.15
N VAL A 65 -3.70 10.97 -10.35
CA VAL A 65 -4.76 10.10 -10.92
C VAL A 65 -5.93 9.92 -9.95
N ILE A 66 -5.67 9.86 -8.63
CA ILE A 66 -6.73 9.81 -7.63
C ILE A 66 -7.51 11.13 -7.60
N ALA A 67 -6.84 12.29 -7.68
CA ALA A 67 -7.51 13.59 -7.74
C ALA A 67 -8.42 13.68 -8.98
N GLU A 68 -7.91 13.27 -10.14
CA GLU A 68 -8.70 13.22 -11.37
C GLU A 68 -9.91 12.28 -11.25
N ALA A 69 -9.73 11.11 -10.63
CA ALA A 69 -10.83 10.18 -10.36
C ALA A 69 -11.89 10.74 -9.39
N ILE A 70 -11.49 11.58 -8.42
CA ILE A 70 -12.42 12.26 -7.51
C ILE A 70 -13.25 13.29 -8.28
N ASP A 71 -12.62 14.06 -9.16
CA ASP A 71 -13.32 15.03 -10.01
C ASP A 71 -14.31 14.33 -10.96
N ASP A 72 -13.89 13.21 -11.58
CA ASP A 72 -14.76 12.37 -12.42
C ASP A 72 -15.96 11.82 -11.63
N LEU A 73 -15.73 11.36 -10.40
CA LEU A 73 -16.79 10.87 -9.52
C LEU A 73 -17.77 11.98 -9.14
N ALA A 74 -17.28 13.18 -8.83
CA ALA A 74 -18.11 14.34 -8.52
C ALA A 74 -18.98 14.77 -9.73
N ALA A 75 -18.44 14.67 -10.94
CA ALA A 75 -19.15 14.98 -12.18
C ALA A 75 -20.15 13.89 -12.63
N SER A 76 -20.03 12.66 -12.11
CA SER A 76 -20.81 11.49 -12.55
C SER A 76 -22.33 11.68 -12.52
N GLY A 77 -22.85 12.50 -11.60
CA GLY A 77 -24.29 12.78 -11.47
C GLY A 77 -24.90 13.51 -12.68
N GLY A 78 -24.07 14.13 -13.53
CA GLY A 78 -24.48 14.77 -14.78
C GLY A 78 -24.43 13.85 -16.01
N CYS A 79 -23.99 12.61 -15.87
CA CYS A 79 -23.82 11.68 -16.99
C CYS A 79 -25.13 10.96 -17.35
N PRO A 80 -25.30 10.51 -18.63
CA PRO A 80 -26.44 9.69 -19.04
C PRO A 80 -26.60 8.39 -18.25
N ASP A 81 -25.48 7.80 -17.81
CA ASP A 81 -25.44 6.67 -16.88
C ASP A 81 -24.52 7.03 -15.69
N PRO A 82 -25.10 7.58 -14.60
CA PRO A 82 -24.31 8.03 -13.45
C PRO A 82 -23.68 6.86 -12.67
N ALA A 83 -24.32 5.68 -12.67
CA ALA A 83 -23.81 4.51 -11.95
C ALA A 83 -22.56 3.95 -12.63
N TYR A 84 -22.58 3.87 -13.97
CA TYR A 84 -21.41 3.46 -14.74
C TYR A 84 -20.26 4.47 -14.60
N ALA A 85 -20.54 5.78 -14.71
CA ALA A 85 -19.52 6.82 -14.58
C ALA A 85 -18.86 6.80 -13.19
N ALA A 86 -19.64 6.66 -12.12
CA ALA A 86 -19.13 6.52 -10.77
C ALA A 86 -18.25 5.26 -10.59
N ARG A 87 -18.67 4.13 -11.16
CA ARG A 87 -17.89 2.89 -11.15
C ARG A 87 -16.55 3.05 -11.85
N ALA A 88 -16.54 3.65 -13.04
CA ALA A 88 -15.32 3.88 -13.82
C ALA A 88 -14.34 4.81 -13.08
N ALA A 89 -14.84 5.85 -12.41
CA ALA A 89 -14.02 6.73 -11.58
C ALA A 89 -13.38 5.97 -10.40
N LEU A 90 -14.14 5.11 -9.71
CA LEU A 90 -13.61 4.27 -8.63
C LEU A 90 -12.56 3.26 -9.13
N ASP A 91 -12.79 2.64 -10.28
CA ASP A 91 -11.84 1.71 -10.90
C ASP A 91 -10.53 2.42 -11.29
N LYS A 92 -10.61 3.68 -11.76
CA LYS A 92 -9.44 4.54 -12.04
C LYS A 92 -8.62 4.83 -10.77
N ALA A 93 -9.29 5.20 -9.68
CA ALA A 93 -8.63 5.43 -8.39
C ALA A 93 -7.95 4.15 -7.85
N LEU A 94 -8.62 3.00 -7.95
CA LEU A 94 -8.05 1.71 -7.57
C LEU A 94 -6.85 1.34 -8.45
N GLY A 95 -6.92 1.61 -9.76
CA GLY A 95 -5.81 1.39 -10.69
C GLY A 95 -4.57 2.21 -10.33
N ALA A 96 -4.74 3.49 -9.96
CA ALA A 96 -3.65 4.37 -9.54
C ALA A 96 -2.90 3.85 -8.31
N ALA A 97 -3.64 3.36 -7.32
CA ALA A 97 -3.09 2.74 -6.13
C ALA A 97 -2.33 1.43 -6.45
N SER A 98 -2.76 0.70 -7.49
CA SER A 98 -2.21 -0.62 -7.85
C SER A 98 -0.97 -0.53 -8.75
N ILE A 99 -0.94 0.40 -9.71
CA ILE A 99 0.19 0.60 -10.65
C ILE A 99 1.46 1.01 -9.91
N SER A 100 1.27 1.78 -8.84
CA SER A 100 2.35 2.40 -8.09
C SER A 100 2.79 1.55 -6.90
N TRP A 101 2.12 0.45 -6.58
CA TRP A 101 2.43 -0.34 -5.40
C TRP A 101 3.46 -1.43 -5.70
N GLN A 102 4.47 -1.53 -4.85
CA GLN A 102 5.42 -2.64 -4.86
C GLN A 102 5.47 -3.31 -3.49
N PRO A 103 5.59 -4.66 -3.47
CA PRO A 103 5.79 -5.36 -2.22
C PRO A 103 7.05 -4.82 -1.55
N ALA A 104 7.02 -4.71 -0.23
CA ALA A 104 8.22 -4.48 0.56
C ALA A 104 9.13 -5.70 0.36
N ALA A 105 10.02 -5.64 -0.63
CA ALA A 105 10.89 -6.75 -0.95
C ALA A 105 11.78 -7.03 0.27
N PRO A 106 11.94 -8.29 0.69
CA PRO A 106 13.08 -8.62 1.51
C PRO A 106 14.33 -8.38 0.67
N GLU A 107 15.25 -7.55 1.16
CA GLU A 107 16.54 -7.40 0.51
C GLU A 107 17.17 -8.79 0.37
N SER A 108 17.42 -9.20 -0.89
CA SER A 108 18.33 -10.31 -1.15
C SER A 108 19.65 -9.85 -0.56
N SER A 109 20.09 -10.46 0.53
CA SER A 109 21.44 -10.25 1.05
C SER A 109 22.42 -10.40 -0.12
N PRO A 110 23.27 -9.41 -0.42
CA PRO A 110 24.44 -9.71 -1.21
C PRO A 110 25.31 -10.62 -0.32
N ASP A 111 25.50 -11.86 -0.76
CA ASP A 111 26.44 -12.81 -0.15
C ASP A 111 27.80 -12.14 0.12
N GLY A 112 28.33 -12.38 1.33
CA GLY A 112 29.70 -12.02 1.73
C GLY A 112 29.91 -11.96 3.24
#